data_AF-A0ABD8ALJ5-F1
#
_entry.id   AF-A0ABD8ALJ5-F1
#
_cell.length_a   1.000
_cell.length_b   1.000
_cell.length_c   1.000
_cell.angle_alpha   90.00
_cell.angle_beta   90.00
_cell.angle_gamma   90.00
#
_symmetry.space_group_name_H-M   'P 1'
#
loop_
_entity.id
_entity.type
_entity.pdbx_description
1 polymer ?
#
loop_
_entity_poly.entity_id
_entity_poly.type
_entity_poly.pdbx_seq_one_letter_code
_entity_poly.pdbx_strand_id
1 'polypeptide(L)'
;MNEKFTAFPENFLWGGATAANQLEGAYLEGGKGLTTVDLIPIGANRWNIALGNLDSYEPKTGEFYPSHEAIDFYHRYKEDIALFAEMGFKCLRLSIAWARIFPNGDEAEPNEAGLQFYDDVFDELLKYNIEPVVTICHFDVPVHLVETYGGWKNRKMIGFFEKYATTLFNRYKNKVKYWMTFNEINMLLHLPYIGAGIVLQDGENKDQVLYQAAHHELVASALAVKACHEIIPDAQIGCMLAAGMVYPYSSNPDDVWKAMEKDRESFFFIDVQSKGTYPGYTKRFFRENDIRIDMQPEDADILMQNTVDYIGFSYYASRCTSTDPEILKDSTEGNVFGSVKNPYLQASEWGWTIDPKGLRITLNQLHDRYGKPLFIVENGLGATDVLLDNDSVEDDYRIEYLNSHFAEMAEAIQDGVELIGYTSWGPIDLVSAGTGEMKKRYGYIYVDRNNDGTGTLRRVKKKSFHWYKDVIASNGAQYF
;
A
#
# COMPACT_ATOMS: atom_id res chain seq x y z
N MET A 1 -0.30 8.52 36.15
CA MET A 1 0.26 8.42 34.80
C MET A 1 0.54 9.84 34.33
N ASN A 2 1.75 10.33 34.61
CA ASN A 2 2.24 11.68 34.27
C ASN A 2 3.70 11.55 33.78
N GLU A 3 3.99 10.52 32.99
CA GLU A 3 5.32 10.44 32.35
C GLU A 3 5.27 11.27 31.08
N LYS A 4 6.19 12.23 31.00
CA LYS A 4 6.38 13.05 29.80
C LYS A 4 6.94 12.14 28.70
N PHE A 5 6.41 12.22 27.48
CA PHE A 5 6.96 11.48 26.35
C PHE A 5 8.44 11.83 26.17
N THR A 6 9.28 10.80 26.10
CA THR A 6 10.74 10.94 25.94
C THR A 6 11.28 10.20 24.74
N ALA A 7 10.55 9.20 24.23
CA ALA A 7 10.91 8.37 23.08
C ALA A 7 9.67 7.56 22.65
N PHE A 8 9.72 7.02 21.44
CA PHE A 8 8.78 6.00 20.98
C PHE A 8 8.89 4.72 21.81
N PRO A 9 7.92 3.80 21.75
CA PRO A 9 8.00 2.51 22.44
C PRO A 9 9.32 1.78 22.16
N GLU A 10 9.84 1.02 23.14
CA GLU A 10 11.16 0.37 23.04
C GLU A 10 11.27 -0.58 21.84
N ASN A 11 10.18 -1.27 21.50
CA ASN A 11 10.11 -2.22 20.38
C ASN A 11 9.45 -1.62 19.12
N PHE A 12 9.44 -0.28 18.98
CA PHE A 12 8.83 0.38 17.84
C PHE A 12 9.53 0.01 16.53
N LEU A 13 8.76 -0.52 15.57
CA LEU A 13 9.30 -0.98 14.29
C LEU A 13 9.51 0.17 13.31
N TRP A 14 10.63 0.87 13.44
CA TRP A 14 11.09 1.83 12.43
C TRP A 14 11.56 1.11 11.17
N GLY A 15 11.21 1.63 10.00
CA GLY A 15 11.65 1.05 8.74
C GLY A 15 11.22 1.84 7.52
N GLY A 16 11.12 1.13 6.41
CA GLY A 16 10.63 1.63 5.14
C GLY A 16 9.80 0.59 4.41
N ALA A 17 9.04 1.01 3.40
CA ALA A 17 8.09 0.20 2.67
C ALA A 17 8.29 0.31 1.17
N THR A 18 8.18 -0.81 0.47
CA THR A 18 8.27 -0.93 -0.98
C THR A 18 7.23 -1.93 -1.49
N ALA A 19 7.07 -2.00 -2.81
CA ALA A 19 6.27 -3.03 -3.48
C ALA A 19 7.07 -3.63 -4.62
N ALA A 20 7.06 -4.96 -4.76
CA ALA A 20 7.88 -5.74 -5.69
C ALA A 20 7.93 -5.12 -7.10
N ASN A 21 6.77 -4.81 -7.66
CA ASN A 21 6.66 -4.28 -9.02
C ASN A 21 7.25 -2.88 -9.24
N GLN A 22 7.54 -2.14 -8.16
CA GLN A 22 8.06 -0.78 -8.23
C GLN A 22 9.58 -0.70 -8.08
N LEU A 23 10.22 -1.78 -7.60
CA LEU A 23 11.66 -1.79 -7.38
C LEU A 23 12.41 -3.01 -7.94
N GLU A 24 11.79 -4.20 -7.98
CA GLU A 24 12.51 -5.44 -8.33
C GLU A 24 13.05 -5.43 -9.75
N GLY A 25 12.21 -5.09 -10.74
CA GLY A 25 12.54 -5.29 -12.15
C GLY A 25 12.60 -6.78 -12.50
N ALA A 26 13.46 -7.15 -13.46
CA ALA A 26 13.68 -8.55 -13.86
C ALA A 26 12.35 -9.29 -14.13
N TYR A 27 11.45 -8.63 -14.86
CA TYR A 27 10.02 -8.96 -14.87
C TYR A 27 9.65 -10.32 -15.48
N LEU A 28 10.57 -10.96 -16.22
CA LEU A 28 10.44 -12.33 -16.75
C LEU A 28 11.55 -13.29 -16.26
N GLU A 29 12.49 -12.80 -15.46
CA GLU A 29 13.58 -13.63 -14.96
C GLU A 29 13.12 -14.61 -13.89
N GLY A 30 13.82 -15.74 -13.78
CA GLY A 30 13.44 -16.81 -12.86
C GLY A 30 12.09 -17.45 -13.17
N GLY A 31 11.55 -17.28 -14.38
CA GLY A 31 10.25 -17.82 -14.78
C GLY A 31 9.05 -17.00 -14.29
N LYS A 32 9.26 -15.75 -13.86
CA LYS A 32 8.16 -14.84 -13.49
C LYS A 32 7.18 -14.65 -14.66
N GLY A 33 5.88 -14.76 -14.39
CA GLY A 33 4.82 -14.41 -15.33
C GLY A 33 4.48 -12.91 -15.35
N LEU A 34 3.62 -12.50 -16.27
CA LEU A 34 3.14 -11.12 -16.32
C LEU A 34 2.13 -10.83 -15.20
N THR A 35 2.21 -9.65 -14.63
CA THR A 35 1.24 -9.09 -13.67
C THR A 35 0.52 -7.89 -14.28
N THR A 36 -0.58 -7.46 -13.66
CA THR A 36 -1.37 -6.30 -14.12
C THR A 36 -0.49 -5.08 -14.43
N VAL A 37 0.45 -4.76 -13.52
CA VAL A 37 1.42 -3.66 -13.64
C VAL A 37 2.46 -3.82 -14.76
N ASP A 38 2.72 -5.03 -15.24
CA ASP A 38 3.62 -5.26 -16.39
C ASP A 38 2.97 -4.82 -17.72
N LEU A 39 1.65 -4.56 -17.72
CA LEU A 39 0.91 -4.02 -18.86
C LEU A 39 0.62 -2.52 -18.75
N ILE A 40 1.11 -1.84 -17.70
CA ILE A 40 0.83 -0.42 -17.47
C ILE A 40 2.04 0.42 -17.90
N PRO A 41 1.98 1.11 -19.06
CA PRO A 41 3.09 1.93 -19.52
C PRO A 41 3.21 3.22 -18.71
N ILE A 42 4.28 3.98 -18.97
CA ILE A 42 4.39 5.37 -18.53
C ILE A 42 3.50 6.29 -19.39
N GLY A 43 3.20 7.49 -18.89
CA GLY A 43 2.58 8.57 -19.68
C GLY A 43 1.06 8.48 -19.79
N ALA A 44 0.50 9.05 -20.87
CA ALA A 44 -0.94 9.27 -20.99
C ALA A 44 -1.79 7.99 -20.95
N ASN A 45 -1.26 6.87 -21.44
CA ASN A 45 -1.97 5.58 -21.48
C ASN A 45 -2.07 4.94 -20.08
N ARG A 46 -1.23 5.34 -19.11
CA ARG A 46 -1.18 4.75 -17.77
C ARG A 46 -2.56 4.70 -17.11
N TRP A 47 -3.23 5.84 -17.02
CA TRP A 47 -4.54 5.95 -16.36
C TRP A 47 -5.61 5.16 -17.08
N ASN A 48 -5.57 5.11 -18.42
CA ASN A 48 -6.53 4.36 -19.20
C ASN A 48 -6.44 2.85 -18.90
N ILE A 49 -5.22 2.30 -18.89
CA ILE A 49 -4.99 0.89 -18.54
C ILE A 49 -5.30 0.64 -17.05
N ALA A 50 -4.90 1.54 -16.15
CA ALA A 50 -5.17 1.41 -14.71
C ALA A 50 -6.67 1.36 -14.37
N LEU A 51 -7.51 1.98 -15.21
CA LEU A 51 -8.98 1.94 -15.13
C LEU A 51 -9.60 0.67 -15.73
N GLY A 52 -8.79 -0.21 -16.31
CA GLY A 52 -9.26 -1.46 -16.93
C GLY A 52 -9.61 -1.36 -18.41
N ASN A 53 -9.26 -0.27 -19.08
CA ASN A 53 -9.47 -0.13 -20.52
C ASN A 53 -8.29 -0.74 -21.29
N LEU A 54 -8.21 -2.07 -21.28
CA LEU A 54 -7.17 -2.83 -21.97
C LEU A 54 -7.59 -3.19 -23.39
N ASP A 55 -6.64 -3.13 -24.31
CA ASP A 55 -6.76 -3.59 -25.69
C ASP A 55 -5.88 -4.81 -26.00
N SER A 56 -4.99 -5.19 -25.08
CA SER A 56 -4.11 -6.36 -25.19
C SER A 56 -3.74 -6.87 -23.79
N TYR A 57 -3.59 -8.19 -23.65
CA TYR A 57 -3.01 -8.84 -22.47
C TYR A 57 -1.49 -9.07 -22.59
N GLU A 58 -0.86 -8.43 -23.57
CA GLU A 58 0.58 -8.46 -23.80
C GLU A 58 1.17 -7.04 -23.87
N PRO A 59 2.42 -6.82 -23.40
CA PRO A 59 3.11 -5.55 -23.57
C PRO A 59 3.23 -5.16 -25.04
N LYS A 60 3.01 -3.89 -25.36
CA LYS A 60 3.08 -3.36 -26.71
C LYS A 60 4.48 -2.93 -27.08
N THR A 61 4.90 -3.32 -28.29
CA THR A 61 6.14 -2.85 -28.89
C THR A 61 6.17 -1.33 -28.99
N GLY A 62 7.23 -0.71 -28.46
CA GLY A 62 7.45 0.74 -28.54
C GLY A 62 6.91 1.54 -27.35
N GLU A 63 6.16 0.92 -26.43
CA GLU A 63 5.85 1.51 -25.13
C GLU A 63 6.96 1.23 -24.11
N PHE A 64 7.11 2.12 -23.13
CA PHE A 64 8.01 1.93 -22.00
C PHE A 64 7.21 1.54 -20.76
N TYR A 65 7.59 0.41 -20.15
CA TYR A 65 6.97 -0.15 -18.96
C TYR A 65 7.95 -0.02 -17.78
N PRO A 66 7.75 0.96 -16.89
CA PRO A 66 8.70 1.25 -15.82
C PRO A 66 8.97 0.06 -14.88
N SER A 67 7.99 -0.81 -14.67
CA SER A 67 8.07 -2.01 -13.81
C SER A 67 9.03 -3.08 -14.35
N HIS A 68 9.33 -3.09 -15.66
CA HIS A 68 10.08 -4.18 -16.29
C HIS A 68 11.53 -4.27 -15.77
N GLU A 69 12.14 -3.10 -15.52
CA GLU A 69 13.49 -2.98 -14.98
C GLU A 69 13.52 -2.25 -13.62
N ALA A 70 12.56 -1.37 -13.36
CA ALA A 70 12.38 -0.67 -12.09
C ALA A 70 13.67 -0.02 -11.54
N ILE A 71 14.21 -0.48 -10.41
CA ILE A 71 15.54 -0.04 -9.94
C ILE A 71 16.51 -1.22 -9.80
N ASP A 72 16.18 -2.36 -10.41
CA ASP A 72 17.00 -3.57 -10.41
C ASP A 72 17.27 -4.12 -8.99
N PHE A 73 16.32 -3.96 -8.07
CA PHE A 73 16.44 -4.52 -6.72
C PHE A 73 16.57 -6.05 -6.75
N TYR A 74 15.98 -6.72 -7.76
CA TYR A 74 16.09 -8.18 -7.92
C TYR A 74 17.55 -8.66 -7.92
N HIS A 75 18.46 -7.91 -8.55
CA HIS A 75 19.89 -8.24 -8.56
C HIS A 75 20.69 -7.51 -7.47
N ARG A 76 20.18 -6.39 -6.95
CA ARG A 76 20.92 -5.48 -6.06
C ARG A 76 20.47 -5.47 -4.61
N TYR A 77 19.52 -6.33 -4.22
CA TYR A 77 18.93 -6.35 -2.88
C TYR A 77 19.98 -6.38 -1.76
N LYS A 78 21.13 -7.03 -1.94
CA LYS A 78 22.20 -7.05 -0.93
C LYS A 78 22.82 -5.69 -0.66
N GLU A 79 23.06 -4.91 -1.72
CA GLU A 79 23.57 -3.52 -1.61
C GLU A 79 22.51 -2.63 -0.95
N ASP A 80 21.26 -2.75 -1.40
CA ASP A 80 20.16 -1.92 -0.93
C ASP A 80 19.81 -2.23 0.55
N ILE A 81 19.78 -3.51 0.94
CA ILE A 81 19.54 -3.93 2.32
C ILE A 81 20.68 -3.49 3.25
N ALA A 82 21.93 -3.50 2.78
CA ALA A 82 23.04 -2.97 3.57
C ALA A 82 22.86 -1.47 3.87
N LEU A 83 22.31 -0.69 2.93
CA LEU A 83 21.98 0.72 3.14
C LEU A 83 20.81 0.90 4.14
N PHE A 84 19.79 0.05 4.08
CA PHE A 84 18.71 0.03 5.09
C PHE A 84 19.23 -0.30 6.49
N ALA A 85 20.13 -1.28 6.58
CA ALA A 85 20.81 -1.64 7.82
C ALA A 85 21.68 -0.49 8.36
N GLU A 86 22.36 0.25 7.47
CA GLU A 86 23.16 1.42 7.88
C GLU A 86 22.32 2.55 8.47
N MET A 87 21.07 2.74 8.00
CA MET A 87 20.10 3.62 8.65
C MET A 87 19.57 3.05 9.98
N GLY A 88 19.79 1.76 10.25
CA GLY A 88 19.37 1.12 11.50
C GLY A 88 17.94 0.59 11.50
N PHE A 89 17.37 0.34 10.31
CA PHE A 89 16.01 -0.20 10.15
C PHE A 89 15.76 -1.38 11.10
N LYS A 90 14.57 -1.39 11.71
CA LYS A 90 14.05 -2.51 12.53
C LYS A 90 13.17 -3.43 11.70
N CYS A 91 12.52 -2.90 10.68
CA CYS A 91 11.74 -3.67 9.73
C CYS A 91 11.88 -3.13 8.30
N LEU A 92 11.56 -3.96 7.32
CA LEU A 92 11.36 -3.54 5.95
C LEU A 92 10.05 -4.17 5.45
N ARG A 93 9.13 -3.32 5.01
CA ARG A 93 7.94 -3.78 4.30
C ARG A 93 8.26 -3.98 2.83
N LEU A 94 7.91 -5.15 2.30
CA LEU A 94 7.92 -5.46 0.87
C LEU A 94 6.70 -6.30 0.50
N SER A 95 6.46 -6.46 -0.79
CA SER A 95 5.51 -7.47 -1.28
C SER A 95 6.24 -8.62 -1.93
N ILE A 96 5.60 -9.79 -1.96
CA ILE A 96 6.02 -10.89 -2.81
C ILE A 96 5.25 -10.77 -4.12
N ALA A 97 5.95 -10.81 -5.25
CA ALA A 97 5.32 -10.78 -6.56
C ALA A 97 4.58 -12.10 -6.82
N TRP A 98 3.25 -12.07 -6.91
CA TRP A 98 2.42 -13.26 -7.10
C TRP A 98 2.89 -14.08 -8.31
N ALA A 99 3.12 -13.43 -9.45
CA ALA A 99 3.57 -14.10 -10.66
C ALA A 99 5.03 -14.61 -10.62
N ARG A 100 5.81 -14.34 -9.56
CA ARG A 100 7.07 -15.07 -9.33
C ARG A 100 6.82 -16.45 -8.74
N ILE A 101 5.78 -16.60 -7.93
CA ILE A 101 5.45 -17.84 -7.24
C ILE A 101 4.50 -18.70 -8.05
N PHE A 102 3.47 -18.10 -8.66
CA PHE A 102 2.55 -18.76 -9.58
C PHE A 102 2.45 -17.91 -10.85
N PRO A 103 3.30 -18.16 -11.87
CA PRO A 103 3.40 -17.33 -13.07
C PRO A 103 2.08 -17.03 -13.78
N ASN A 104 1.23 -18.05 -13.94
CA ASN A 104 -0.12 -17.93 -14.46
C ASN A 104 -1.16 -17.78 -13.34
N GLY A 105 -0.84 -18.20 -12.12
CA GLY A 105 -1.68 -18.06 -10.94
C GLY A 105 -2.55 -19.28 -10.65
N ASP A 106 -2.68 -20.21 -11.61
CA ASP A 106 -3.49 -21.42 -11.50
C ASP A 106 -2.68 -22.73 -11.59
N GLU A 107 -1.34 -22.65 -11.60
CA GLU A 107 -0.48 -23.84 -11.61
C GLU A 107 -0.67 -24.70 -10.36
N ALA A 108 -0.45 -26.02 -10.51
CA ALA A 108 -0.54 -26.98 -9.41
C ALA A 108 0.60 -26.83 -8.38
N GLU A 109 1.80 -26.51 -8.83
CA GLU A 109 2.99 -26.37 -7.99
C GLU A 109 3.58 -24.95 -8.13
N PRO A 110 4.17 -24.39 -7.07
CA PRO A 110 4.81 -23.08 -7.15
C PRO A 110 6.11 -23.13 -7.95
N ASN A 111 6.52 -22.00 -8.48
CA ASN A 111 7.82 -21.78 -9.08
C ASN A 111 8.90 -21.64 -7.99
N GLU A 112 9.75 -22.67 -7.86
CA GLU A 112 10.81 -22.71 -6.84
C GLU A 112 11.83 -21.58 -7.00
N ALA A 113 12.13 -21.12 -8.22
CA ALA A 113 13.07 -20.01 -8.41
C ALA A 113 12.54 -18.70 -7.80
N GLY A 114 11.23 -18.47 -7.87
CA GLY A 114 10.57 -17.35 -7.18
C GLY A 114 10.63 -17.50 -5.67
N LEU A 115 10.36 -18.69 -5.13
CA LEU A 115 10.45 -18.96 -3.68
C LEU A 115 11.88 -18.75 -3.15
N GLN A 116 12.88 -19.26 -3.86
CA GLN A 116 14.28 -19.13 -3.48
C GLN A 116 14.75 -17.66 -3.48
N PHE A 117 14.30 -16.85 -4.43
CA PHE A 117 14.63 -15.43 -4.46
C PHE A 117 14.19 -14.72 -3.16
N TYR A 118 12.96 -14.93 -2.70
CA TYR A 118 12.49 -14.31 -1.46
C TYR A 118 13.11 -14.96 -0.21
N ASP A 119 13.48 -16.25 -0.26
CA ASP A 119 14.32 -16.82 0.80
C ASP A 119 15.62 -16.04 0.97
N ASP A 120 16.31 -15.75 -0.13
CA ASP A 120 17.59 -15.05 -0.12
C ASP A 120 17.42 -13.58 0.34
N VAL A 121 16.34 -12.91 -0.08
CA VAL A 121 16.00 -11.55 0.36
C VAL A 121 15.72 -11.53 1.86
N PHE A 122 14.87 -12.43 2.37
CA PHE A 122 14.55 -12.50 3.78
C PHE A 122 15.76 -12.90 4.63
N ASP A 123 16.61 -13.81 4.15
CA ASP A 123 17.85 -14.17 4.85
C ASP A 123 18.82 -12.99 4.93
N GLU A 124 18.91 -12.17 3.87
CA GLU A 124 19.74 -10.96 3.92
C GLU A 124 19.15 -9.90 4.86
N LEU A 125 17.82 -9.73 4.94
CA LEU A 125 17.19 -8.85 5.93
C LEU A 125 17.48 -9.32 7.37
N LEU A 126 17.25 -10.60 7.65
CA LEU A 126 17.41 -11.19 8.97
C LEU A 126 18.88 -11.20 9.43
N LYS A 127 19.84 -11.30 8.50
CA LYS A 127 21.27 -11.12 8.79
C LYS A 127 21.59 -9.76 9.44
N TYR A 128 20.81 -8.72 9.15
CA TYR A 128 20.93 -7.40 9.78
C TYR A 128 19.92 -7.15 10.90
N ASN A 129 19.15 -8.17 11.32
CA ASN A 129 18.05 -8.07 12.27
C ASN A 129 16.94 -7.11 11.81
N ILE A 130 16.66 -7.09 10.51
CA ILE A 130 15.54 -6.34 9.93
C ILE A 130 14.37 -7.32 9.79
N GLU A 131 13.28 -7.08 10.51
CA GLU A 131 12.06 -7.88 10.44
C GLU A 131 11.35 -7.68 9.08
N PRO A 132 11.08 -8.74 8.30
CA PRO A 132 10.27 -8.61 7.10
C PRO A 132 8.80 -8.34 7.45
N VAL A 133 8.20 -7.34 6.81
CA VAL A 133 6.76 -7.08 6.85
C VAL A 133 6.20 -7.34 5.45
N VAL A 134 5.49 -8.44 5.25
CA VAL A 134 5.19 -8.93 3.90
C VAL A 134 3.75 -8.64 3.49
N THR A 135 3.57 -7.94 2.39
CA THR A 135 2.27 -7.80 1.71
C THR A 135 2.12 -8.91 0.67
N ILE A 136 1.06 -9.71 0.77
CA ILE A 136 0.86 -10.90 -0.09
C ILE A 136 0.48 -10.47 -1.51
N CYS A 137 -0.52 -9.60 -1.66
CA CYS A 137 -0.92 -9.01 -2.94
C CYS A 137 -0.80 -7.49 -2.87
N HIS A 138 0.08 -6.91 -3.69
CA HIS A 138 0.31 -5.47 -3.79
C HIS A 138 0.23 -5.05 -5.26
N PHE A 139 -1.01 -4.93 -5.75
CA PHE A 139 -1.32 -4.49 -7.11
C PHE A 139 -0.67 -5.36 -8.21
N ASP A 140 -0.57 -6.67 -7.99
CA ASP A 140 0.29 -7.56 -8.78
C ASP A 140 -0.40 -8.88 -9.18
N VAL A 141 -1.67 -8.82 -9.55
CA VAL A 141 -2.45 -9.99 -10.01
C VAL A 141 -1.84 -10.56 -11.32
N PRO A 142 -1.61 -11.88 -11.45
CA PRO A 142 -1.15 -12.49 -12.70
C PRO A 142 -2.10 -12.22 -13.88
N VAL A 143 -1.56 -11.83 -15.03
CA VAL A 143 -2.35 -11.46 -16.22
C VAL A 143 -3.20 -12.63 -16.72
N HIS A 144 -2.68 -13.86 -16.66
CA HIS A 144 -3.45 -15.05 -17.03
C HIS A 144 -4.73 -15.20 -16.21
N LEU A 145 -4.71 -14.84 -14.92
CA LEU A 145 -5.92 -14.88 -14.09
C LEU A 145 -6.95 -13.83 -14.53
N VAL A 146 -6.47 -12.67 -14.97
CA VAL A 146 -7.31 -11.61 -15.55
C VAL A 146 -7.93 -12.06 -16.87
N GLU A 147 -7.12 -12.55 -17.79
CA GLU A 147 -7.55 -12.97 -19.13
C GLU A 147 -8.50 -14.18 -19.09
N THR A 148 -8.12 -15.23 -18.35
CA THR A 148 -8.82 -16.52 -18.37
C THR A 148 -10.05 -16.54 -17.47
N TYR A 149 -9.99 -15.88 -16.30
CA TYR A 149 -11.06 -15.95 -15.31
C TYR A 149 -11.78 -14.62 -15.12
N GLY A 150 -11.25 -13.50 -15.64
CA GLY A 150 -11.80 -12.17 -15.46
C GLY A 150 -11.31 -11.45 -14.19
N GLY A 151 -10.24 -11.94 -13.57
CA GLY A 151 -9.73 -11.40 -12.30
C GLY A 151 -10.71 -11.60 -11.15
N TRP A 152 -10.69 -10.69 -10.17
CA TRP A 152 -11.44 -10.83 -8.91
C TRP A 152 -12.97 -10.80 -9.05
N LYS A 153 -13.53 -10.54 -10.24
CA LYS A 153 -14.96 -10.78 -10.48
C LYS A 153 -15.34 -12.26 -10.37
N ASN A 154 -14.37 -13.16 -10.50
CA ASN A 154 -14.58 -14.60 -10.46
C ASN A 154 -14.24 -15.19 -9.10
N ARG A 155 -15.18 -15.92 -8.50
CA ARG A 155 -15.03 -16.56 -7.18
C ARG A 155 -13.83 -17.51 -7.11
N LYS A 156 -13.39 -18.10 -8.23
CA LYS A 156 -12.19 -18.97 -8.26
C LYS A 156 -10.91 -18.28 -7.79
N MET A 157 -10.84 -16.95 -7.89
CA MET A 157 -9.71 -16.16 -7.39
C MET A 157 -9.46 -16.37 -5.90
N ILE A 158 -10.50 -16.65 -5.11
CA ILE A 158 -10.38 -16.96 -3.68
C ILE A 158 -9.44 -18.16 -3.49
N GLY A 159 -9.66 -19.25 -4.22
CA GLY A 159 -8.85 -20.46 -4.11
C GLY A 159 -7.42 -20.28 -4.65
N PHE A 160 -7.24 -19.50 -5.72
CA PHE A 160 -5.90 -19.17 -6.23
C PHE A 160 -5.09 -18.35 -5.22
N PHE A 161 -5.72 -17.35 -4.61
CA PHE A 161 -5.08 -16.54 -3.58
C PHE A 161 -4.82 -17.34 -2.28
N GLU A 162 -5.78 -18.14 -1.83
CA GLU A 162 -5.60 -19.00 -0.64
C GLU A 162 -4.41 -19.95 -0.81
N LYS A 163 -4.30 -20.57 -1.99
CA LYS A 163 -3.15 -21.43 -2.33
C LYS A 163 -1.84 -20.64 -2.34
N TYR A 164 -1.84 -19.47 -2.97
CA TYR A 164 -0.68 -18.59 -2.99
C TYR A 164 -0.24 -18.23 -1.56
N ALA A 165 -1.13 -17.66 -0.75
CA ALA A 165 -0.87 -17.29 0.64
C ALA A 165 -0.37 -18.49 1.47
N THR A 166 -1.05 -19.63 1.39
CA THR A 166 -0.67 -20.86 2.10
C THR A 166 0.72 -21.35 1.72
N THR A 167 1.11 -21.22 0.45
CA THR A 167 2.46 -21.56 -0.02
C THR A 167 3.51 -20.66 0.66
N LEU A 168 3.25 -19.35 0.74
CA LEU A 168 4.17 -18.40 1.38
C LEU A 168 4.27 -18.66 2.88
N PHE A 169 3.14 -18.87 3.57
CA PHE A 169 3.16 -19.17 5.00
C PHE A 169 3.97 -20.43 5.28
N ASN A 170 3.78 -21.50 4.52
CA ASN A 170 4.56 -22.73 4.69
C ASN A 170 6.06 -22.52 4.44
N ARG A 171 6.43 -21.77 3.40
CA ARG A 171 7.84 -21.52 3.05
C ARG A 171 8.54 -20.64 4.08
N TYR A 172 7.90 -19.54 4.48
CA TYR A 172 8.53 -18.46 5.24
C TYR A 172 8.11 -18.39 6.72
N LYS A 173 7.45 -19.42 7.26
CA LYS A 173 6.98 -19.48 8.65
C LYS A 173 8.02 -19.16 9.74
N ASN A 174 9.30 -19.38 9.45
CA ASN A 174 10.39 -19.13 10.39
C ASN A 174 11.14 -17.81 10.11
N LYS A 175 10.70 -17.04 9.10
CA LYS A 175 11.39 -15.85 8.61
C LYS A 175 10.53 -14.59 8.68
N VAL A 176 9.21 -14.72 8.68
CA VAL A 176 8.27 -13.59 8.58
C VAL A 176 7.20 -13.70 9.66
N LYS A 177 7.16 -12.72 10.56
CA LYS A 177 6.11 -12.60 11.57
C LYS A 177 4.94 -11.73 11.13
N TYR A 178 5.20 -10.64 10.40
CA TYR A 178 4.19 -9.64 10.05
C TYR A 178 3.75 -9.77 8.60
N TRP A 179 2.45 -9.93 8.39
CA TRP A 179 1.83 -10.14 7.09
C TRP A 179 0.71 -9.14 6.85
N MET A 180 0.45 -8.80 5.58
CA MET A 180 -0.76 -8.11 5.13
C MET A 180 -1.32 -8.83 3.92
N THR A 181 -2.64 -8.96 3.84
CA THR A 181 -3.31 -9.67 2.74
C THR A 181 -3.28 -8.86 1.44
N PHE A 182 -4.09 -7.81 1.36
CA PHE A 182 -4.23 -6.94 0.19
C PHE A 182 -3.77 -5.52 0.52
N ASN A 183 -2.90 -4.97 -0.31
CA ASN A 183 -2.58 -3.55 -0.26
C ASN A 183 -3.78 -2.69 -0.66
N GLU A 184 -4.11 -1.68 0.16
CA GLU A 184 -5.12 -0.66 -0.14
C GLU A 184 -6.36 -1.22 -0.83
N ILE A 185 -7.03 -2.20 -0.22
CA ILE A 185 -8.17 -2.91 -0.84
C ILE A 185 -9.25 -1.95 -1.39
N ASN A 186 -9.42 -0.77 -0.79
CA ASN A 186 -10.35 0.24 -1.27
C ASN A 186 -9.99 0.83 -2.65
N MET A 187 -8.76 0.68 -3.12
CA MET A 187 -8.30 1.15 -4.43
C MET A 187 -8.98 0.44 -5.60
N LEU A 188 -9.53 -0.77 -5.41
CA LEU A 188 -10.28 -1.46 -6.47
C LEU A 188 -11.50 -0.64 -6.94
N LEU A 189 -12.07 0.21 -6.08
CA LEU A 189 -13.18 1.10 -6.44
C LEU A 189 -12.75 2.23 -7.39
N HIS A 190 -11.46 2.58 -7.39
CA HIS A 190 -10.91 3.72 -8.12
C HIS A 190 -10.07 3.30 -9.32
N LEU A 191 -9.23 2.27 -9.17
CA LEU A 191 -8.33 1.73 -10.19
C LEU A 191 -8.56 0.21 -10.29
N PRO A 192 -9.68 -0.23 -10.89
CA PRO A 192 -10.14 -1.61 -10.81
C PRO A 192 -9.18 -2.63 -11.43
N TYR A 193 -8.40 -2.23 -12.44
CA TYR A 193 -7.38 -3.11 -13.02
C TYR A 193 -6.16 -3.28 -12.13
N ILE A 194 -5.66 -2.20 -11.53
CA ILE A 194 -4.54 -2.25 -10.58
C ILE A 194 -4.96 -2.97 -9.29
N GLY A 195 -6.10 -2.61 -8.73
CA GLY A 195 -6.56 -3.13 -7.44
C GLY A 195 -6.99 -4.59 -7.51
N ALA A 196 -7.66 -5.00 -8.59
CA ALA A 196 -8.38 -6.26 -8.64
C ALA A 196 -8.29 -7.00 -9.99
N GLY A 197 -7.46 -6.54 -10.93
CA GLY A 197 -7.34 -7.16 -12.25
C GLY A 197 -8.66 -7.16 -13.03
N ILE A 198 -9.48 -6.12 -12.87
CA ILE A 198 -10.80 -6.04 -13.50
C ILE A 198 -10.73 -5.23 -14.80
N VAL A 199 -11.16 -5.87 -15.88
CA VAL A 199 -11.50 -5.24 -17.16
C VAL A 199 -13.01 -5.24 -17.28
N LEU A 200 -13.61 -4.04 -17.30
CA LEU A 200 -15.05 -3.86 -17.43
C LEU A 200 -15.48 -4.11 -18.88
N GLN A 201 -16.56 -4.86 -19.06
CA GLN A 201 -17.16 -5.11 -20.37
C GLN A 201 -18.33 -4.16 -20.63
N ASP A 202 -18.60 -3.89 -21.91
CA ASP A 202 -19.74 -3.07 -22.31
C ASP A 202 -21.05 -3.64 -21.76
N GLY A 203 -21.81 -2.82 -21.04
CA GLY A 203 -23.09 -3.19 -20.45
C GLY A 203 -23.02 -3.79 -19.04
N GLU A 204 -21.83 -4.01 -18.47
CA GLU A 204 -21.71 -4.38 -17.05
C GLU A 204 -22.08 -3.21 -16.13
N ASN A 205 -22.80 -3.49 -15.03
CA ASN A 205 -22.94 -2.52 -13.94
C ASN A 205 -21.61 -2.48 -13.18
N LYS A 206 -20.87 -1.38 -13.34
CA LYS A 206 -19.57 -1.16 -12.71
C LYS A 206 -19.63 -1.42 -11.20
N ASP A 207 -20.54 -0.79 -10.47
CA ASP A 207 -20.58 -0.92 -9.01
C ASP A 207 -20.88 -2.36 -8.57
N GLN A 208 -21.79 -3.05 -9.27
CA GLN A 208 -22.05 -4.48 -9.03
C GLN A 208 -20.78 -5.33 -9.19
N VAL A 209 -20.01 -5.12 -10.25
CA VAL A 209 -18.76 -5.87 -10.51
C VAL A 209 -17.73 -5.58 -9.42
N LEU A 210 -17.52 -4.30 -9.09
CA LEU A 210 -16.50 -3.89 -8.13
C LEU A 210 -16.82 -4.37 -6.71
N TYR A 211 -18.07 -4.27 -6.26
CA TYR A 211 -18.43 -4.74 -4.93
C TYR A 211 -18.50 -6.28 -4.83
N GLN A 212 -18.79 -6.99 -5.93
CA GLN A 212 -18.65 -8.46 -5.95
C GLN A 212 -17.17 -8.87 -5.88
N ALA A 213 -16.28 -8.18 -6.59
CA ALA A 213 -14.85 -8.43 -6.51
C ALA A 213 -14.29 -8.12 -5.11
N ALA A 214 -14.69 -6.99 -4.52
CA ALA A 214 -14.39 -6.66 -3.13
C ALA A 214 -14.84 -7.75 -2.16
N HIS A 215 -16.03 -8.34 -2.36
CA HIS A 215 -16.49 -9.45 -1.53
C HIS A 215 -15.55 -10.66 -1.62
N HIS A 216 -15.10 -11.03 -2.82
CA HIS A 216 -14.16 -12.13 -3.01
C HIS A 216 -12.80 -11.85 -2.34
N GLU A 217 -12.25 -10.64 -2.48
CA GLU A 217 -11.00 -10.26 -1.79
C GLU A 217 -11.14 -10.29 -0.27
N LEU A 218 -12.28 -9.85 0.27
CA LEU A 218 -12.57 -9.89 1.70
C LEU A 218 -12.63 -11.33 2.24
N VAL A 219 -13.29 -12.24 1.52
CA VAL A 219 -13.34 -13.67 1.89
C VAL A 219 -11.96 -14.32 1.77
N ALA A 220 -11.21 -14.02 0.69
CA ALA A 220 -9.86 -14.53 0.50
C ALA A 220 -8.88 -14.01 1.57
N SER A 221 -9.03 -12.76 1.99
CA SER A 221 -8.29 -12.15 3.10
C SER A 221 -8.56 -12.91 4.41
N ALA A 222 -9.82 -13.17 4.73
CA ALA A 222 -10.18 -13.93 5.93
C ALA A 222 -9.68 -15.39 5.90
N LEU A 223 -9.69 -16.06 4.74
CA LEU A 223 -9.08 -17.39 4.59
C LEU A 223 -7.56 -17.36 4.76
N ALA A 224 -6.89 -16.32 4.25
CA ALA A 224 -5.46 -16.15 4.47
C ALA A 224 -5.14 -15.87 5.95
N VAL A 225 -5.98 -15.11 6.68
CA VAL A 225 -5.86 -14.93 8.14
C VAL A 225 -5.92 -16.29 8.83
N LYS A 226 -6.94 -17.09 8.51
CA LYS A 226 -7.09 -18.44 9.06
C LYS A 226 -5.86 -19.31 8.82
N ALA A 227 -5.42 -19.41 7.56
CA ALA A 227 -4.27 -20.22 7.19
C ALA A 227 -2.97 -19.74 7.85
N CYS A 228 -2.79 -18.42 7.99
CA CYS A 228 -1.63 -17.84 8.66
C CYS A 228 -1.56 -18.30 10.12
N HIS A 229 -2.64 -18.18 10.89
CA HIS A 229 -2.67 -18.59 12.29
C HIS A 229 -2.58 -20.11 12.48
N GLU A 230 -3.12 -20.91 11.56
CA GLU A 230 -2.97 -22.38 11.59
C GLU A 230 -1.52 -22.84 11.35
N ILE A 231 -0.76 -22.12 10.51
CA ILE A 231 0.61 -22.49 10.11
C ILE A 231 1.67 -21.80 10.99
N ILE A 232 1.42 -20.56 11.39
CA ILE A 232 2.31 -19.67 12.13
C ILE A 232 1.53 -19.02 13.29
N PRO A 233 1.34 -19.73 14.42
CA PRO A 233 0.47 -19.25 15.51
C PRO A 233 0.86 -17.89 16.12
N ASP A 234 2.15 -17.54 16.09
CA ASP A 234 2.67 -16.28 16.65
C ASP A 234 2.78 -15.14 15.61
N ALA A 235 2.33 -15.39 14.37
CA ALA A 235 2.29 -14.36 13.34
C ALA A 235 1.25 -13.28 13.65
N GLN A 236 1.41 -12.14 12.99
CA GLN A 236 0.46 -11.03 12.99
C GLN A 236 0.07 -10.77 11.54
N ILE A 237 -1.22 -10.85 11.22
CA ILE A 237 -1.72 -10.64 9.88
C ILE A 237 -2.74 -9.49 9.85
N GLY A 238 -2.36 -8.41 9.19
CA GLY A 238 -3.11 -7.16 9.15
C GLY A 238 -3.89 -6.96 7.85
N CYS A 239 -4.83 -6.03 7.89
CA CYS A 239 -5.35 -5.39 6.68
C CYS A 239 -4.45 -4.22 6.25
N MET A 240 -4.72 -3.66 5.06
CA MET A 240 -4.08 -2.43 4.60
C MET A 240 -5.12 -1.47 4.00
N LEU A 241 -5.18 -0.24 4.53
CA LEU A 241 -6.10 0.83 4.11
C LEU A 241 -5.37 2.01 3.46
N ALA A 242 -5.88 2.53 2.34
CA ALA A 242 -5.52 3.88 1.90
C ALA A 242 -6.28 4.94 2.71
N ALA A 243 -5.66 5.48 3.76
CA ALA A 243 -6.34 6.34 4.74
C ALA A 243 -6.22 7.84 4.42
N GLY A 244 -6.51 8.66 5.44
CA GLY A 244 -6.71 10.10 5.35
C GLY A 244 -8.18 10.46 5.54
N MET A 245 -8.49 11.02 6.71
CA MET A 245 -9.86 11.42 7.04
C MET A 245 -10.38 12.49 6.07
N VAL A 246 -11.69 12.43 5.78
CA VAL A 246 -12.37 13.45 4.99
C VAL A 246 -12.95 14.50 5.93
N TYR A 247 -12.44 15.73 5.85
CA TYR A 247 -13.00 16.85 6.59
C TYR A 247 -14.22 17.43 5.86
N PRO A 248 -15.26 17.86 6.60
CA PRO A 248 -16.29 18.70 6.02
C PRO A 248 -15.73 20.11 5.79
N TYR A 249 -15.99 20.69 4.62
CA TYR A 249 -15.52 22.03 4.28
C TYR A 249 -16.07 23.11 5.22
N SER A 250 -17.27 22.91 5.76
CA SER A 250 -17.93 23.81 6.70
C SER A 250 -18.67 23.05 7.80
N SER A 251 -19.17 23.78 8.81
CA SER A 251 -20.07 23.22 9.83
C SER A 251 -21.51 22.99 9.33
N ASN A 252 -21.77 23.10 8.03
CA ASN A 252 -23.05 22.74 7.43
C ASN A 252 -23.31 21.25 7.67
N PRO A 253 -24.46 20.85 8.27
CA PRO A 253 -24.80 19.45 8.48
C PRO A 253 -24.70 18.57 7.23
N ASP A 254 -24.97 19.12 6.04
CA ASP A 254 -24.88 18.38 4.78
C ASP A 254 -23.41 18.08 4.40
N ASP A 255 -22.48 19.01 4.67
CA ASP A 255 -21.03 18.76 4.51
C ASP A 255 -20.55 17.71 5.52
N VAL A 256 -20.99 17.81 6.78
CA VAL A 256 -20.67 16.84 7.84
C VAL A 256 -21.16 15.44 7.49
N TRP A 257 -22.39 15.32 6.99
CA TRP A 257 -22.93 14.05 6.53
C TRP A 257 -22.15 13.52 5.31
N LYS A 258 -21.83 14.39 4.34
CA LYS A 258 -21.08 13.99 3.15
C LYS A 258 -19.68 13.48 3.48
N ALA A 259 -18.99 14.14 4.40
CA ALA A 259 -17.69 13.69 4.91
C ALA A 259 -17.78 12.29 5.53
N MET A 260 -18.79 12.08 6.38
CA MET A 260 -19.04 10.76 6.99
C MET A 260 -19.36 9.67 5.96
N GLU A 261 -20.11 9.98 4.91
CA GLU A 261 -20.35 9.06 3.80
C GLU A 261 -19.05 8.69 3.07
N LYS A 262 -18.19 9.69 2.79
CA LYS A 262 -16.90 9.48 2.13
C LYS A 262 -15.94 8.64 2.96
N ASP A 263 -15.87 8.85 4.27
CA ASP A 263 -15.09 7.99 5.14
C ASP A 263 -15.63 6.55 5.17
N ARG A 264 -16.97 6.37 5.16
CA ARG A 264 -17.62 5.05 5.15
C ARG A 264 -17.37 4.24 3.87
N GLU A 265 -17.11 4.89 2.73
CA GLU A 265 -16.66 4.23 1.50
C GLU A 265 -15.34 3.48 1.75
N SER A 266 -14.41 4.08 2.50
CA SER A 266 -13.11 3.48 2.84
C SER A 266 -13.19 2.53 4.04
N PHE A 267 -13.93 2.90 5.09
CA PHE A 267 -14.08 2.08 6.30
C PHE A 267 -14.90 0.82 6.07
N PHE A 268 -15.68 0.72 4.99
CA PHE A 268 -16.44 -0.48 4.66
C PHE A 268 -15.55 -1.73 4.67
N PHE A 269 -14.42 -1.67 3.99
CA PHE A 269 -13.48 -2.79 3.87
C PHE A 269 -12.86 -3.16 5.22
N ILE A 270 -12.50 -2.15 6.01
CA ILE A 270 -11.84 -2.36 7.31
C ILE A 270 -12.84 -2.80 8.37
N ASP A 271 -14.09 -2.35 8.30
CA ASP A 271 -15.18 -2.89 9.13
C ASP A 271 -15.35 -4.38 8.87
N VAL A 272 -15.35 -4.85 7.61
CA VAL A 272 -15.43 -6.28 7.31
C VAL A 272 -14.18 -7.03 7.80
N GLN A 273 -12.97 -6.55 7.48
CA GLN A 273 -11.73 -7.26 7.86
C GLN A 273 -11.46 -7.25 9.38
N SER A 274 -11.85 -6.20 10.09
CA SER A 274 -11.57 -6.03 11.52
C SER A 274 -12.71 -6.48 12.43
N LYS A 275 -13.98 -6.37 12.00
CA LYS A 275 -15.17 -6.74 12.80
C LYS A 275 -15.90 -7.96 12.24
N GLY A 276 -15.45 -8.50 11.11
CA GLY A 276 -15.97 -9.73 10.52
C GLY A 276 -17.37 -9.65 9.94
N THR A 277 -17.93 -8.44 9.81
CA THR A 277 -19.32 -8.24 9.35
C THR A 277 -19.46 -7.05 8.42
N TYR A 278 -20.41 -7.17 7.49
CA TYR A 278 -20.84 -6.05 6.67
C TYR A 278 -21.53 -5.00 7.56
N PRO A 279 -21.03 -3.74 7.59
CA PRO A 279 -21.59 -2.72 8.46
C PRO A 279 -22.99 -2.31 7.99
N GLY A 280 -23.87 -1.95 8.93
CA GLY A 280 -25.30 -1.77 8.65
C GLY A 280 -25.65 -0.73 7.57
N TYR A 281 -24.80 0.29 7.37
CA TYR A 281 -25.01 1.31 6.34
C TYR A 281 -24.94 0.76 4.92
N THR A 282 -24.23 -0.37 4.71
CA THR A 282 -24.10 -1.01 3.39
C THR A 282 -25.44 -1.53 2.87
N LYS A 283 -26.36 -1.95 3.76
CA LYS A 283 -27.70 -2.41 3.38
C LYS A 283 -28.50 -1.36 2.62
N ARG A 284 -28.39 -0.09 3.05
CA ARG A 284 -29.03 1.04 2.38
C ARG A 284 -28.30 1.35 1.08
N PHE A 285 -26.98 1.49 1.15
CA PHE A 285 -26.13 1.81 0.00
C PHE A 285 -26.30 0.80 -1.14
N PHE A 286 -26.24 -0.50 -0.86
CA PHE A 286 -26.42 -1.55 -1.88
C PHE A 286 -27.81 -1.53 -2.51
N ARG A 287 -28.87 -1.33 -1.70
CA ARG A 287 -30.24 -1.21 -2.23
C ARG A 287 -30.40 0.02 -3.14
N GLU A 288 -29.81 1.15 -2.77
CA GLU A 288 -29.92 2.41 -3.53
C GLU A 288 -29.11 2.40 -4.83
N ASN A 289 -28.07 1.55 -4.93
CA ASN A 289 -27.21 1.43 -6.12
C ASN A 289 -27.43 0.11 -6.90
N ASP A 290 -28.50 -0.64 -6.59
CA ASP A 290 -28.83 -1.95 -7.18
C ASP A 290 -27.65 -2.96 -7.16
N ILE A 291 -26.93 -2.99 -6.05
CA ILE A 291 -25.83 -3.93 -5.80
C ILE A 291 -26.39 -5.14 -5.04
N ARG A 292 -26.11 -6.34 -5.54
CA ARG A 292 -26.45 -7.62 -4.94
C ARG A 292 -25.19 -8.48 -4.84
N ILE A 293 -24.70 -8.66 -3.63
CA ILE A 293 -23.55 -9.54 -3.39
C ILE A 293 -24.02 -10.98 -3.44
N ASP A 294 -23.48 -11.76 -4.37
CA ASP A 294 -23.58 -13.21 -4.36
C ASP A 294 -22.63 -13.76 -3.30
N MET A 295 -23.20 -14.03 -2.12
CA MET A 295 -22.51 -14.53 -0.93
C MET A 295 -22.90 -15.98 -0.71
N GLN A 296 -21.92 -16.87 -0.61
CA GLN A 296 -22.16 -18.27 -0.28
C GLN A 296 -22.43 -18.42 1.23
N PRO A 297 -23.15 -19.47 1.65
CA PRO A 297 -23.55 -19.64 3.05
C PRO A 297 -22.38 -19.56 4.06
N GLU A 298 -21.22 -20.07 3.68
CA GLU A 298 -20.01 -20.09 4.51
C GLU A 298 -19.27 -18.74 4.60
N ASP A 299 -19.50 -17.82 3.66
CA ASP A 299 -18.70 -16.59 3.56
C ASP A 299 -18.88 -15.70 4.81
N ALA A 300 -20.11 -15.62 5.33
CA ALA A 300 -20.39 -14.82 6.53
C ALA A 300 -19.64 -15.37 7.77
N ASP A 301 -19.58 -16.69 7.92
CA ASP A 301 -18.87 -17.33 9.03
C ASP A 301 -17.35 -17.21 8.88
N ILE A 302 -16.83 -17.34 7.66
CA ILE A 302 -15.41 -17.13 7.34
C ILE A 302 -14.98 -15.71 7.72
N LEU A 303 -15.73 -14.70 7.30
CA LEU A 303 -15.42 -13.29 7.62
C LEU A 303 -15.48 -13.04 9.13
N MET A 304 -16.49 -13.57 9.81
CA MET A 304 -16.69 -13.38 11.26
C MET A 304 -15.55 -13.99 12.10
N GLN A 305 -15.11 -15.20 11.75
CA GLN A 305 -14.20 -15.98 12.58
C GLN A 305 -12.73 -15.59 12.38
N ASN A 306 -12.38 -14.93 11.27
CA ASN A 306 -10.99 -14.74 10.85
C ASN A 306 -10.69 -13.25 10.58
N THR A 307 -10.90 -12.41 11.59
CA THR A 307 -10.57 -10.98 11.49
C THR A 307 -9.07 -10.74 11.66
N VAL A 308 -8.55 -9.71 11.01
CA VAL A 308 -7.12 -9.33 11.05
C VAL A 308 -6.64 -8.95 12.45
N ASP A 309 -5.35 -9.10 12.74
CA ASP A 309 -4.78 -8.81 14.06
C ASP A 309 -4.52 -7.31 14.28
N TYR A 310 -4.13 -6.61 13.22
CA TYR A 310 -3.81 -5.18 13.23
C TYR A 310 -4.31 -4.46 11.98
N ILE A 311 -4.31 -3.13 12.01
CA ILE A 311 -4.70 -2.29 10.87
C ILE A 311 -3.46 -1.58 10.33
N GLY A 312 -2.93 -2.08 9.23
CA GLY A 312 -1.98 -1.35 8.41
C GLY A 312 -2.70 -0.24 7.65
N PHE A 313 -2.08 0.93 7.51
CA PHE A 313 -2.61 1.97 6.63
C PHE A 313 -1.52 2.84 6.00
N SER A 314 -1.84 3.40 4.84
CA SER A 314 -1.10 4.50 4.23
C SER A 314 -1.70 5.84 4.66
N TYR A 315 -0.85 6.84 4.88
CA TYR A 315 -1.26 8.22 5.05
C TYR A 315 -0.32 9.14 4.31
N TYR A 316 -0.88 10.02 3.49
CA TYR A 316 -0.09 11.06 2.82
C TYR A 316 -0.74 12.44 2.92
N ALA A 317 -2.07 12.48 2.95
CA ALA A 317 -2.87 13.68 2.96
C ALA A 317 -4.24 13.39 3.61
N SER A 318 -4.81 14.39 4.29
CA SER A 318 -6.24 14.44 4.56
C SER A 318 -7.02 14.81 3.30
N ARG A 319 -8.36 14.69 3.38
CA ARG A 319 -9.28 15.06 2.30
C ARG A 319 -10.27 16.11 2.81
N CYS A 320 -10.96 16.77 1.90
CA CYS A 320 -12.01 17.72 2.21
C CYS A 320 -13.19 17.53 1.24
N THR A 321 -14.42 17.70 1.71
CA THR A 321 -15.61 17.60 0.87
C THR A 321 -16.63 18.70 1.20
N SER A 322 -17.44 19.07 0.20
CA SER A 322 -18.53 20.04 0.36
C SER A 322 -19.73 19.63 -0.46
N THR A 323 -20.89 20.14 -0.09
CA THR A 323 -22.16 20.07 -0.83
C THR A 323 -22.47 21.37 -1.57
N ASP A 324 -21.68 22.42 -1.38
CA ASP A 324 -21.83 23.69 -2.09
C ASP A 324 -21.33 23.55 -3.55
N PRO A 325 -22.21 23.77 -4.56
CA PRO A 325 -21.83 23.67 -5.97
C PRO A 325 -20.70 24.61 -6.40
N GLU A 326 -20.51 25.75 -5.74
CA GLU A 326 -19.41 26.67 -6.06
C GLU A 326 -18.08 26.17 -5.51
N ILE A 327 -18.07 25.63 -4.29
CA ILE A 327 -16.86 25.03 -3.69
C ILE A 327 -16.43 23.77 -4.44
N LEU A 328 -17.39 22.97 -4.90
CA LEU A 328 -17.12 21.77 -5.70
C LEU A 328 -16.38 22.05 -7.02
N LYS A 329 -16.37 23.29 -7.51
CA LYS A 329 -15.59 23.68 -8.69
C LYS A 329 -14.09 23.74 -8.40
N ASP A 330 -13.67 23.93 -7.15
CA ASP A 330 -12.27 24.02 -6.74
C ASP A 330 -11.77 22.68 -6.17
N SER A 331 -11.77 21.66 -7.03
CA SER A 331 -11.28 20.32 -6.69
C SER A 331 -9.76 20.20 -6.78
N THR A 332 -9.16 19.32 -5.98
CA THR A 332 -7.74 18.97 -6.04
C THR A 332 -7.46 18.12 -7.27
N GLU A 333 -6.50 18.52 -8.10
CA GLU A 333 -6.01 17.73 -9.22
C GLU A 333 -4.90 16.76 -8.77
N GLY A 334 -4.83 15.55 -9.34
CA GLY A 334 -3.70 14.62 -9.15
C GLY A 334 -3.81 13.59 -8.01
N ASN A 335 -4.91 13.57 -7.24
CA ASN A 335 -5.22 12.51 -6.27
C ASN A 335 -6.25 11.53 -6.85
N VAL A 336 -6.10 10.24 -6.56
CA VAL A 336 -7.08 9.19 -6.92
C VAL A 336 -8.41 9.42 -6.18
N PHE A 337 -8.34 9.98 -4.98
CA PHE A 337 -9.50 10.37 -4.20
C PHE A 337 -9.83 11.84 -4.46
N GLY A 338 -10.89 12.08 -5.24
CA GLY A 338 -11.37 13.44 -5.49
C GLY A 338 -11.72 14.17 -4.20
N SER A 339 -11.16 15.38 -4.02
CA SER A 339 -11.31 16.23 -2.84
C SER A 339 -11.50 17.67 -3.28
N VAL A 340 -12.17 18.50 -2.46
CA VAL A 340 -12.08 19.96 -2.62
C VAL A 340 -10.80 20.46 -1.94
N LYS A 341 -10.30 21.63 -2.34
CA LYS A 341 -9.14 22.24 -1.68
C LYS A 341 -9.50 22.65 -0.25
N ASN A 342 -8.63 22.31 0.70
CA ASN A 342 -8.72 22.82 2.05
C ASN A 342 -7.95 24.17 2.13
N PRO A 343 -8.60 25.30 2.41
CA PRO A 343 -7.97 26.62 2.38
C PRO A 343 -6.92 26.84 3.49
N TYR A 344 -6.83 25.94 4.47
CA TYR A 344 -5.90 26.03 5.59
C TYR A 344 -4.61 25.24 5.41
N LEU A 345 -4.51 24.46 4.33
CA LEU A 345 -3.42 23.50 4.12
C LEU A 345 -2.64 23.82 2.85
N GLN A 346 -1.33 23.59 2.89
CA GLN A 346 -0.47 23.66 1.71
C GLN A 346 -0.59 22.37 0.90
N ALA A 347 -0.12 22.40 -0.35
CA ALA A 347 -0.03 21.23 -1.21
C ALA A 347 1.38 21.10 -1.80
N SER A 348 1.81 19.86 -2.03
CA SER A 348 3.04 19.52 -2.74
C SER A 348 2.97 19.85 -4.24
N GLU A 349 4.10 19.74 -4.93
CA GLU A 349 4.20 19.94 -6.39
C GLU A 349 3.25 19.03 -7.20
N TRP A 350 2.89 17.86 -6.66
CA TRP A 350 1.93 16.92 -7.27
C TRP A 350 0.48 17.15 -6.82
N GLY A 351 0.17 18.24 -6.12
CA GLY A 351 -1.18 18.60 -5.68
C GLY A 351 -1.66 17.91 -4.40
N TRP A 352 -0.79 17.15 -3.72
CA TRP A 352 -1.16 16.43 -2.50
C TRP A 352 -1.08 17.36 -1.30
N THR A 353 -2.16 17.45 -0.53
CA THR A 353 -2.25 18.27 0.67
C THR A 353 -1.27 17.80 1.75
N ILE A 354 -0.55 18.73 2.37
CA ILE A 354 0.37 18.45 3.48
C ILE A 354 -0.37 18.75 4.78
N ASP A 355 -0.73 17.70 5.52
CA ASP A 355 -1.46 17.80 6.78
C ASP A 355 -0.89 16.84 7.84
N PRO A 356 0.13 17.24 8.61
CA PRO A 356 0.67 16.39 9.67
C PRO A 356 -0.37 16.11 10.76
N LYS A 357 -1.21 17.10 11.12
CA LYS A 357 -2.25 16.94 12.16
C LYS A 357 -3.29 15.90 11.74
N GLY A 358 -3.58 15.82 10.44
CA GLY A 358 -4.46 14.80 9.89
C GLY A 358 -3.97 13.37 10.12
N LEU A 359 -2.66 13.13 10.24
CA LEU A 359 -2.14 11.81 10.63
C LEU A 359 -2.59 11.45 12.05
N ARG A 360 -2.44 12.37 13.02
CA ARG A 360 -2.93 12.17 14.40
C ARG A 360 -4.43 11.94 14.44
N ILE A 361 -5.21 12.71 13.66
CA ILE A 361 -6.66 12.55 13.57
C ILE A 361 -7.01 11.16 13.01
N THR A 362 -6.36 10.72 11.92
CA THR A 362 -6.57 9.39 11.33
C THR A 362 -6.20 8.28 12.31
N LEU A 363 -5.06 8.38 13.01
CA LEU A 363 -4.63 7.41 14.02
C LEU A 363 -5.68 7.25 15.13
N ASN A 364 -6.12 8.35 15.74
CA ASN A 364 -7.15 8.31 16.78
C ASN A 364 -8.46 7.74 16.24
N GLN A 365 -8.92 8.18 15.06
CA GLN A 365 -10.18 7.74 14.51
C GLN A 365 -10.21 6.25 14.17
N LEU A 366 -9.10 5.70 13.66
CA LEU A 366 -8.97 4.27 13.40
C LEU A 366 -8.90 3.49 14.72
N HIS A 367 -8.08 3.93 15.66
CA HIS A 367 -7.92 3.24 16.94
C HIS A 367 -9.22 3.22 17.75
N ASP A 368 -9.90 4.36 17.89
CA ASP A 368 -11.20 4.46 18.58
C ASP A 368 -12.28 3.57 17.95
N ARG A 369 -12.24 3.43 16.62
CA ARG A 369 -13.25 2.67 15.87
C ARG A 369 -13.08 1.16 15.98
N TYR A 370 -11.84 0.69 16.09
CA TYR A 370 -11.51 -0.73 15.95
C TYR A 370 -10.91 -1.35 17.21
N GLY A 371 -10.26 -0.56 18.07
CA GLY A 371 -9.59 -1.05 19.28
C GLY A 371 -8.49 -2.07 18.98
N LYS A 372 -7.87 -1.99 17.79
CA LYS A 372 -6.77 -2.87 17.36
C LYS A 372 -5.48 -2.06 17.19
N PRO A 373 -4.31 -2.71 17.35
CA PRO A 373 -3.03 -2.08 17.04
C PRO A 373 -3.02 -1.54 15.61
N LEU A 374 -2.40 -0.37 15.44
CA LEU A 374 -2.20 0.25 14.13
C LEU A 374 -0.77 0.04 13.65
N PHE A 375 -0.56 0.12 12.34
CA PHE A 375 0.78 0.14 11.75
C PHE A 375 0.80 1.13 10.57
N ILE A 376 1.60 2.20 10.66
CA ILE A 376 1.77 3.12 9.52
C ILE A 376 2.70 2.45 8.53
N VAL A 377 2.11 1.86 7.49
CA VAL A 377 2.85 1.05 6.53
C VAL A 377 3.22 1.79 5.25
N GLU A 378 2.71 3.01 5.07
CA GLU A 378 3.20 3.99 4.10
C GLU A 378 2.94 5.42 4.57
N ASN A 379 3.96 6.26 4.43
CA ASN A 379 3.86 7.71 4.53
C ASN A 379 5.13 8.32 3.92
N GLY A 380 5.02 9.46 3.25
CA GLY A 380 6.20 10.11 2.68
C GLY A 380 5.87 11.26 1.76
N LEU A 381 6.89 11.95 1.29
CA LEU A 381 6.75 13.07 0.37
C LEU A 381 7.41 12.74 -0.97
N GLY A 382 6.57 12.70 -2.01
CA GLY A 382 7.03 12.65 -3.39
C GLY A 382 7.39 14.05 -3.86
N ALA A 383 8.66 14.28 -4.19
CA ALA A 383 9.19 15.56 -4.63
C ALA A 383 10.26 15.36 -5.71
N THR A 384 10.59 16.44 -6.44
CA THR A 384 11.70 16.42 -7.39
C THR A 384 13.01 16.62 -6.64
N ASP A 385 13.93 15.65 -6.72
CA ASP A 385 15.29 15.81 -6.19
C ASP A 385 16.24 16.38 -7.25
N VAL A 386 17.27 17.09 -6.79
CA VAL A 386 18.41 17.54 -7.60
C VAL A 386 19.67 16.85 -7.10
N LEU A 387 20.31 16.05 -7.95
CA LEU A 387 21.63 15.47 -7.68
C LEU A 387 22.70 16.54 -7.95
N LEU A 388 23.50 16.83 -6.93
CA LEU A 388 24.58 17.82 -6.99
C LEU A 388 25.90 17.18 -7.44
N ASP A 389 26.84 18.00 -7.93
CA ASP A 389 28.15 17.55 -8.46
C ASP A 389 29.01 16.79 -7.44
N ASN A 390 28.74 16.95 -6.15
CA ASN A 390 29.43 16.28 -5.04
C ASN A 390 28.77 14.94 -4.64
N ASP A 391 27.89 14.37 -5.47
CA ASP A 391 27.12 13.15 -5.17
C ASP A 391 26.29 13.27 -3.88
N SER A 392 25.58 14.39 -3.72
CA SER A 392 24.60 14.58 -2.66
C SER A 392 23.27 15.11 -3.18
N VAL A 393 22.23 14.93 -2.37
CA VAL A 393 20.90 15.49 -2.59
C VAL A 393 20.48 16.18 -1.29
N GLU A 394 20.24 17.49 -1.37
CA GLU A 394 19.73 18.29 -0.26
C GLU A 394 18.20 18.30 -0.28
N ASP A 395 17.60 17.42 0.52
CA ASP A 395 16.15 17.20 0.56
C ASP A 395 15.50 17.61 1.88
N ASP A 396 15.81 18.82 2.34
CA ASP A 396 15.25 19.40 3.58
C ASP A 396 13.71 19.41 3.59
N TYR A 397 13.06 19.59 2.44
CA TYR A 397 11.60 19.52 2.31
C TYR A 397 11.02 18.15 2.72
N ARG A 398 11.76 17.07 2.46
CA ARG A 398 11.36 15.71 2.83
C ARG A 398 11.55 15.49 4.32
N ILE A 399 12.64 16.01 4.89
CA ILE A 399 12.90 16.01 6.33
C ILE A 399 11.80 16.78 7.06
N GLU A 400 11.44 17.98 6.62
CA GLU A 400 10.41 18.82 7.24
C GLU A 400 9.03 18.14 7.23
N TYR A 401 8.65 17.53 6.09
CA TYR A 401 7.42 16.75 5.99
C TYR A 401 7.42 15.60 7.01
N LEU A 402 8.45 14.74 6.99
CA LEU A 402 8.47 13.56 7.86
C LEU A 402 8.55 13.94 9.33
N ASN A 403 9.36 14.94 9.68
CA ASN A 403 9.51 15.42 11.04
C ASN A 403 8.19 15.97 11.60
N SER A 404 7.44 16.75 10.82
CA SER A 404 6.13 17.25 11.26
C SER A 404 5.11 16.13 11.45
N HIS A 405 5.12 15.09 10.62
CA HIS A 405 4.25 13.92 10.80
C HIS A 405 4.67 13.05 11.99
N PHE A 406 5.97 12.91 12.26
CA PHE A 406 6.46 12.15 13.41
C PHE A 406 6.11 12.82 14.74
N ALA A 407 6.11 14.15 14.79
CA ALA A 407 5.62 14.88 15.96
C ALA A 407 4.15 14.56 16.25
N GLU A 408 3.31 14.51 15.22
CA GLU A 408 1.89 14.18 15.37
C GLU A 408 1.65 12.68 15.65
N MET A 409 2.55 11.81 15.18
CA MET A 409 2.58 10.40 15.54
C MET A 409 2.92 10.20 17.03
N ALA A 410 3.91 10.93 17.55
CA ALA A 410 4.27 10.91 18.97
C ALA A 410 3.12 11.40 19.86
N GLU A 411 2.41 12.44 19.41
CA GLU A 411 1.19 12.92 20.06
C GLU A 411 0.05 11.89 20.06
N ALA A 412 -0.17 11.17 18.95
CA ALA A 412 -1.18 10.11 18.90
C ALA A 412 -0.88 8.95 19.87
N ILE A 413 0.40 8.58 20.05
CA ILE A 413 0.79 7.59 21.05
C ILE A 413 0.47 8.10 22.47
N GLN A 414 0.68 9.39 22.75
CA GLN A 414 0.29 10.00 24.02
C GLN A 414 -1.23 10.06 24.21
N ASP A 415 -2.01 10.13 23.13
CA ASP A 415 -3.48 10.01 23.18
C ASP A 415 -3.94 8.58 23.54
N GLY A 416 -3.04 7.60 23.53
CA GLY A 416 -3.31 6.20 23.85
C GLY A 416 -3.47 5.29 22.63
N VAL A 417 -3.07 5.75 21.43
CA VAL A 417 -3.06 4.91 20.23
C VAL A 417 -1.96 3.87 20.32
N GLU A 418 -2.33 2.59 20.23
CA GLU A 418 -1.36 1.50 20.09
C GLU A 418 -0.82 1.45 18.66
N LEU A 419 0.48 1.75 18.50
CA LEU A 419 1.15 1.80 17.20
C LEU A 419 2.35 0.85 17.17
N ILE A 420 2.30 -0.15 16.28
CA ILE A 420 3.34 -1.18 16.10
C ILE A 420 4.65 -0.56 15.61
N GLY A 421 4.57 0.41 14.70
CA GLY A 421 5.74 1.03 14.09
C GLY A 421 5.40 1.98 12.95
N TYR A 422 6.42 2.30 12.17
CA TYR A 422 6.35 3.21 11.04
C TYR A 422 7.31 2.76 9.93
N THR A 423 6.77 2.59 8.72
CA THR A 423 7.56 2.35 7.51
C THR A 423 7.30 3.43 6.46
N SER A 424 8.28 4.33 6.28
CA SER A 424 8.22 5.37 5.24
C SER A 424 8.08 4.75 3.86
N TRP A 425 7.28 5.34 3.00
CA TRP A 425 7.13 4.86 1.63
C TRP A 425 8.37 5.13 0.79
N GLY A 426 8.80 4.11 0.04
CA GLY A 426 9.90 4.17 -0.92
C GLY A 426 11.19 4.67 -0.28
N PRO A 427 11.75 4.00 0.76
CA PRO A 427 12.98 4.42 1.45
C PRO A 427 14.20 4.51 0.51
N ILE A 428 14.14 3.80 -0.62
CA ILE A 428 14.95 3.98 -1.80
C ILE A 428 14.05 4.46 -2.94
N ASP A 429 14.54 5.36 -3.79
CA ASP A 429 13.78 5.81 -4.94
C ASP A 429 13.32 4.62 -5.77
N LEU A 430 12.04 4.63 -6.13
CA LEU A 430 11.37 3.57 -6.85
C LEU A 430 10.43 4.17 -7.90
N VAL A 431 9.94 3.33 -8.81
CA VAL A 431 8.95 3.75 -9.80
C VAL A 431 7.66 4.12 -9.09
N SER A 432 7.14 5.33 -9.28
CA SER A 432 5.90 5.75 -8.62
C SER A 432 4.67 4.93 -9.07
N ALA A 433 3.82 4.50 -8.13
CA ALA A 433 2.60 3.74 -8.46
C ALA A 433 1.59 4.59 -9.25
N GLY A 434 1.40 5.86 -8.87
CA GLY A 434 0.44 6.75 -9.52
C GLY A 434 0.86 7.15 -10.94
N THR A 435 2.08 7.65 -11.12
CA THR A 435 2.52 8.25 -12.40
C THR A 435 3.46 7.35 -13.21
N GLY A 436 4.03 6.29 -12.63
CA GLY A 436 5.01 5.44 -13.30
C GLY A 436 6.37 6.13 -13.47
N GLU A 437 6.65 7.16 -12.67
CA GLU A 437 7.78 8.06 -12.86
C GLU A 437 8.88 7.81 -11.81
N MET A 438 10.13 7.98 -12.24
CA MET A 438 11.28 8.12 -11.34
C MET A 438 11.48 9.57 -10.87
N LYS A 439 10.93 10.56 -11.58
CA LYS A 439 11.07 11.99 -11.21
C LYS A 439 10.41 12.31 -9.86
N LYS A 440 9.30 11.64 -9.53
CA LYS A 440 8.61 11.76 -8.23
C LYS A 440 9.30 10.86 -7.21
N ARG A 441 10.23 11.41 -6.44
CA ARG A 441 11.12 10.66 -5.55
C ARG A 441 10.68 10.73 -4.10
N TYR A 442 10.77 9.61 -3.39
CA TYR A 442 10.39 9.49 -1.97
C TYR A 442 11.58 9.14 -1.07
N GLY A 443 12.64 8.55 -1.62
CA GLY A 443 13.61 7.84 -0.79
C GLY A 443 14.54 8.70 0.02
N TYR A 444 15.18 8.04 0.96
CA TYR A 444 16.40 8.48 1.61
C TYR A 444 17.63 8.14 0.76
N ILE A 445 17.47 7.19 -0.17
CA ILE A 445 18.49 6.74 -1.10
C ILE A 445 18.04 7.13 -2.50
N TYR A 446 18.80 8.03 -3.13
CA TYR A 446 18.60 8.41 -4.52
C TYR A 446 19.04 7.28 -5.45
N VAL A 447 18.27 7.00 -6.49
CA VAL A 447 18.66 6.10 -7.58
C VAL A 447 18.82 6.90 -8.86
N ASP A 448 20.01 6.82 -9.46
CA ASP A 448 20.32 7.44 -10.76
C ASP A 448 19.58 6.71 -11.89
N ARG A 449 18.31 7.07 -12.05
CA ARG A 449 17.39 6.61 -13.08
C ARG A 449 16.37 7.71 -13.40
N ASN A 450 16.07 7.91 -14.67
CA ASN A 450 15.10 8.88 -15.17
C ASN A 450 13.83 8.20 -15.69
N ASN A 451 12.80 9.00 -16.01
CA ASN A 451 11.51 8.52 -16.52
C ASN A 451 11.64 7.74 -17.84
N ASP A 452 12.66 8.02 -18.65
CA ASP A 452 12.94 7.35 -19.92
C ASP A 452 13.81 6.09 -19.76
N GLY A 453 14.12 5.70 -18.52
CA GLY A 453 14.96 4.55 -18.20
C GLY A 453 16.46 4.84 -18.23
N THR A 454 16.90 6.02 -18.65
CA THR A 454 18.33 6.38 -18.63
C THR A 454 18.84 6.56 -17.19
N GLY A 455 20.13 6.28 -16.97
CA GLY A 455 20.80 6.41 -15.68
C GLY A 455 21.72 5.23 -15.40
N THR A 456 22.61 5.36 -14.41
CA THR A 456 23.57 4.29 -14.05
C THR A 456 23.03 3.29 -13.03
N LEU A 457 21.84 3.55 -12.47
CA LEU A 457 21.25 2.85 -11.33
C LEU A 457 22.09 2.90 -10.04
N ARG A 458 23.10 3.77 -9.95
CA ARG A 458 23.86 3.91 -8.70
C ARG A 458 23.00 4.49 -7.58
N ARG A 459 23.27 4.06 -6.35
CA ARG A 459 22.62 4.52 -5.12
C ARG A 459 23.42 5.65 -4.49
N VAL A 460 22.76 6.74 -4.11
CA VAL A 460 23.38 7.90 -3.45
C VAL A 460 22.60 8.24 -2.19
N LYS A 461 23.28 8.39 -1.06
CA LYS A 461 22.64 8.76 0.22
C LYS A 461 22.22 10.23 0.16
N LYS A 462 20.94 10.51 0.36
CA LYS A 462 20.43 11.87 0.48
C LYS A 462 20.71 12.41 1.87
N LYS A 463 20.53 13.72 2.09
CA LYS A 463 20.63 14.31 3.43
C LYS A 463 19.69 13.63 4.42
N SER A 464 18.45 13.33 3.99
CA SER A 464 17.44 12.64 4.78
C SER A 464 17.83 11.22 5.23
N PHE A 465 18.79 10.55 4.56
CA PHE A 465 19.36 9.27 5.00
C PHE A 465 20.00 9.38 6.38
N HIS A 466 20.84 10.40 6.56
CA HIS A 466 21.53 10.61 7.82
C HIS A 466 20.57 11.08 8.91
N TRP A 467 19.61 11.94 8.56
CA TRP A 467 18.56 12.35 9.48
C TRP A 467 17.72 11.16 9.98
N TYR A 468 17.24 10.29 9.09
CA TYR A 468 16.40 9.17 9.51
C TYR A 468 17.18 8.13 10.33
N LYS A 469 18.48 7.94 10.00
CA LYS A 469 19.40 7.17 10.83
C LYS A 469 19.44 7.68 12.28
N ASP A 470 19.55 8.99 12.46
CA ASP A 470 19.60 9.61 13.79
C ASP A 470 18.25 9.52 14.53
N VAL A 471 17.13 9.66 13.81
CA VAL A 471 15.78 9.42 14.36
C VAL A 471 15.66 8.00 14.92
N ILE A 472 16.05 6.99 14.13
CA ILE A 472 15.96 5.59 14.55
C ILE A 472 16.93 5.30 15.72
N ALA A 473 18.17 5.80 15.63
CA ALA A 473 19.17 5.58 16.68
C ALA A 473 18.78 6.21 18.02
N SER A 474 18.07 7.34 18.00
CA SER A 474 17.54 8.00 19.20
C SER A 474 16.14 7.52 19.60
N ASN A 475 15.54 6.61 18.83
CA ASN A 475 14.13 6.23 18.95
C ASN A 475 13.19 7.45 19.05
N GLY A 476 13.49 8.49 18.26
CA GLY A 476 12.79 9.78 18.22
C GLY A 476 13.11 10.77 19.36
N ALA A 477 13.85 10.37 20.40
CA ALA A 477 14.05 11.19 21.62
C ALA A 477 14.75 12.54 21.40
N GLN A 478 15.54 12.67 20.33
CA GLN A 478 16.22 13.93 19.99
C GLN A 478 15.31 14.93 19.27
N TYR A 479 14.12 14.50 18.84
CA TYR A 479 13.26 15.24 17.93
C TYR A 479 11.89 15.57 18.52
N PHE A 480 11.34 14.72 19.42
CA PHE A 480 9.93 14.80 19.87
C PHE A 480 9.76 14.69 21.39
#